data_AF-A0A318DTI9-F1
#
_entry.id   AF-A0A318DTI9-F1
#
_cell.length_a   1.000
_cell.length_b   1.000
_cell.length_c   1.000
_cell.angle_alpha   90.00
_cell.angle_beta   90.00
_cell.angle_gamma   90.00
#
_symmetry.space_group_name_H-M   'P 1'
#
loop_
_entity.id
_entity.type
_entity.pdbx_description
1 polymer ?
#
loop_
_entity_poly.entity_id
_entity_poly.type
_entity_poly.pdbx_seq_one_letter_code
_entity_poly.pdbx_strand_id
1 'polypeptide(L)'
;MKTFLKRFIKQKEFSIFTILIIVAVIITMQNSVFISPSNLIDILRSNSIMGIIAFGMLLVIITGGIDVSVGAMTAMVTVIIGSYMARFGGNLLTVFLLASLSGTPLYKKIR
;
A
#
# COMPACT_ATOMS: atom_id res chain seq x y z
N MET A 1 19.94 19.84 26.47
CA MET A 1 20.25 18.95 25.33
C MET A 1 20.01 17.46 25.64
N LYS A 2 20.66 16.86 26.65
CA LYS A 2 20.58 15.41 26.95
C LYS A 2 19.17 14.90 27.29
N THR A 3 18.32 15.74 27.90
CA THR A 3 16.94 15.41 28.27
C THR A 3 16.00 15.32 27.07
N PHE A 4 16.23 16.16 26.05
CA PHE A 4 15.43 16.18 24.82
C PHE A 4 15.73 14.94 23.96
N LEU A 5 17.02 14.56 23.86
CA LEU A 5 17.48 13.35 23.18
C LEU A 5 16.91 12.08 23.82
N LYS A 6 16.95 11.99 25.17
CA LYS A 6 16.36 10.87 25.92
C LYS A 6 14.84 10.76 25.72
N ARG A 7 14.14 11.88 25.53
CA ARG A 7 12.70 11.90 25.26
C ARG A 7 12.38 11.43 23.84
N PHE A 8 13.21 11.81 22.86
CA PHE A 8 13.09 11.34 21.48
C PHE A 8 13.31 9.82 21.37
N ILE A 9 14.35 9.30 22.03
CA ILE A 9 14.70 7.86 22.01
C ILE A 9 13.63 6.99 22.69
N LYS A 10 12.88 7.53 23.64
CA LYS A 10 11.79 6.80 24.33
C LYS A 10 10.49 6.72 23.51
N GLN A 11 10.37 7.39 22.37
CA GLN A 11 9.17 7.32 21.56
C GLN A 11 9.12 6.01 20.76
N LYS A 12 7.92 5.41 20.64
CA LYS A 12 7.71 4.18 19.87
C LYS A 12 8.14 4.35 18.40
N GLU A 13 7.94 5.54 17.85
CA GLU A 13 8.35 5.88 16.48
C GLU A 13 9.85 5.74 16.27
N PHE A 14 10.66 6.15 17.25
CA PHE A 14 12.12 6.02 17.18
C PHE A 14 12.54 4.54 17.21
N SER A 15 11.87 3.71 18.01
CA SER A 15 12.11 2.26 18.00
C SER A 15 11.77 1.62 16.66
N ILE A 16 10.62 1.97 16.07
CA ILE A 16 10.21 1.47 14.76
C ILE A 16 11.20 1.91 13.67
N PHE A 17 11.59 3.19 13.68
CA PHE A 17 12.57 3.72 12.73
C PHE A 17 13.92 3.00 12.86
N THR A 18 14.38 2.75 14.09
CA THR A 18 15.62 2.01 14.33
C THR A 18 15.55 0.59 13.77
N ILE A 19 14.44 -0.12 14.00
CA ILE A 19 14.22 -1.46 13.45
C ILE A 19 14.21 -1.43 11.93
N LEU A 20 13.55 -0.45 11.31
CA LEU A 20 13.50 -0.28 9.86
C LEU A 20 14.91 -0.12 9.27
N ILE A 21 15.76 0.71 9.88
CA ILE A 21 17.15 0.89 9.44
C ILE A 21 17.94 -0.42 9.57
N ILE A 22 17.80 -1.15 10.69
CA ILE A 22 18.48 -2.43 10.88
C ILE A 22 18.09 -3.43 9.78
N VAL A 23 16.80 -3.57 9.52
CA VAL A 23 16.29 -4.48 8.48
C VAL A 23 16.78 -4.03 7.09
N ALA A 24 16.73 -2.73 6.78
CA ALA A 24 17.22 -2.20 5.52
C ALA A 24 18.71 -2.50 5.29
N VAL A 25 19.55 -2.37 6.33
CA VAL A 25 20.98 -2.72 6.26
C VAL A 25 21.17 -4.21 6.01
N ILE A 26 20.49 -5.07 6.77
CA ILE A 26 20.60 -6.53 6.61
C ILE A 26 20.20 -6.96 5.20
N ILE A 27 19.11 -6.42 4.66
CA ILE A 27 18.65 -6.74 3.30
C ILE A 27 19.64 -6.21 2.26
N THR A 28 20.19 -5.00 2.45
CA THR A 28 21.20 -4.43 1.54
C THR A 28 22.46 -5.29 1.50
N MET A 29 22.88 -5.85 2.63
CA MET A 29 24.04 -6.74 2.70
C MET A 29 23.81 -8.06 1.94
N GLN A 30 22.56 -8.56 1.91
CA GLN A 30 22.21 -9.77 1.17
C GLN A 30 21.98 -9.50 -0.32
N ASN A 31 21.45 -8.31 -0.66
CA ASN A 31 21.16 -7.92 -2.02
C ASN A 31 21.41 -6.41 -2.22
N SER A 32 22.50 -6.07 -2.91
CA SER A 32 22.87 -4.68 -3.21
C SER A 32 21.85 -3.96 -4.11
N VAL A 33 21.01 -4.70 -4.85
CA VAL A 33 19.93 -4.13 -5.66
C VAL A 33 18.84 -3.50 -4.79
N PHE A 34 18.72 -3.88 -3.51
CA PHE A 34 17.70 -3.33 -2.61
C PHE A 34 17.77 -1.80 -2.50
N ILE A 35 18.97 -1.23 -2.38
CA ILE A 35 19.18 0.23 -2.25
C ILE A 35 19.37 0.93 -3.60
N SER A 36 19.27 0.19 -4.71
CA SER A 36 19.36 0.80 -6.03
C SER A 36 18.25 1.85 -6.22
N PRO A 37 18.52 2.97 -6.90
CA PRO A 37 17.51 4.02 -7.11
C PRO A 37 16.24 3.49 -7.78
N SER A 38 16.37 2.55 -8.73
CA SER A 38 15.23 1.90 -9.37
C SER A 38 14.36 1.15 -8.38
N ASN A 39 14.96 0.32 -7.53
CA ASN A 39 14.21 -0.46 -6.54
C ASN A 39 13.57 0.45 -5.48
N LEU A 40 14.25 1.50 -5.05
CA LEU A 40 13.68 2.49 -4.13
C LEU A 40 12.48 3.23 -4.76
N ILE A 41 12.59 3.63 -6.04
CA ILE A 41 11.48 4.23 -6.78
C ILE A 41 10.32 3.26 -6.93
N ASP A 42 10.58 1.98 -7.20
CA ASP A 42 9.53 0.96 -7.34
C ASP A 42 8.82 0.69 -6.01
N ILE A 43 9.55 0.65 -4.89
CA ILE A 43 8.98 0.57 -3.54
C ILE A 43 8.09 1.79 -3.28
N LEU A 44 8.57 2.99 -3.56
CA LEU A 44 7.79 4.23 -3.37
C LEU A 44 6.56 4.26 -4.27
N ARG A 45 6.67 3.85 -5.53
CA ARG A 45 5.55 3.78 -6.48
C ARG A 45 4.48 2.80 -6.02
N SER A 46 4.89 1.62 -5.56
CA SER A 46 3.98 0.60 -5.01
C SER A 46 3.21 1.12 -3.79
N ASN A 47 3.92 1.76 -2.85
CA ASN A 47 3.29 2.36 -1.66
C ASN A 47 2.43 3.59 -1.97
N SER A 48 2.73 4.33 -3.05
CA SER A 48 1.94 5.50 -3.46
C SER A 48 0.50 5.13 -3.78
N ILE A 49 0.24 3.93 -4.33
CA ILE A 49 -1.12 3.44 -4.61
C ILE A 49 -1.92 3.34 -3.30
N MET A 50 -1.33 2.71 -2.27
CA MET A 50 -1.97 2.62 -0.95
C MET A 50 -2.15 4.00 -0.30
N GLY A 51 -1.20 4.91 -0.48
CA GLY A 51 -1.30 6.30 -0.03
C GLY A 51 -2.49 7.04 -0.64
N ILE A 52 -2.66 6.96 -1.96
CA ILE A 52 -3.79 7.58 -2.69
C ILE A 52 -5.13 7.02 -2.18
N ILE A 53 -5.22 5.70 -1.99
CA ILE A 53 -6.43 5.07 -1.43
C ILE A 53 -6.71 5.57 -0.01
N ALA A 54 -5.68 5.65 0.84
CA ALA A 54 -5.80 6.17 2.20
C ALA A 54 -6.27 7.62 2.25
N PHE A 55 -5.80 8.48 1.33
CA PHE A 55 -6.30 9.85 1.20
C PHE A 55 -7.78 9.90 0.81
N GLY A 56 -8.24 9.02 -0.09
CA GLY A 56 -9.66 8.90 -0.43
C GLY A 56 -10.50 8.46 0.77
N MET A 57 -10.05 7.44 1.52
CA MET A 57 -10.73 6.94 2.73
C MET A 57 -10.74 7.96 3.88
N LEU A 58 -9.71 8.82 3.99
CA LEU A 58 -9.66 9.87 5.00
C LEU A 58 -10.88 10.79 4.96
N LEU A 59 -11.30 11.23 3.76
CA LEU A 59 -12.49 12.06 3.59
C LEU A 59 -13.75 11.34 4.06
N VAL A 60 -13.87 10.05 3.76
CA VAL A 60 -15.03 9.22 4.17
C VAL A 60 -15.10 9.09 5.69
N ILE A 61 -13.96 8.84 6.34
CA ILE A 61 -13.85 8.76 7.81
C ILE A 61 -14.21 10.10 8.45
N ILE A 62 -13.72 11.22 7.92
CA ILE A 62 -14.04 12.56 8.43
C ILE A 62 -15.55 12.85 8.34
N THR A 63 -16.23 12.35 7.29
CA THR A 63 -17.70 12.47 7.16
C THR A 63 -18.50 11.51 8.06
N GLY A 64 -17.83 10.74 8.93
CA GLY A 64 -18.47 9.81 9.88
C GLY A 64 -18.77 8.42 9.30
N GLY A 65 -18.25 8.11 8.10
CA GLY A 65 -18.38 6.78 7.49
C GLY A 65 -17.19 5.88 7.85
N ILE A 66 -17.45 4.69 8.38
CA ILE A 66 -16.44 3.63 8.50
C ILE A 66 -16.53 2.79 7.22
N ASP A 67 -15.93 3.26 6.14
CA ASP A 67 -16.01 2.58 4.84
C ASP A 67 -14.98 1.44 4.72
N VAL A 68 -15.39 0.28 5.24
CA VAL A 68 -14.63 -0.98 5.10
C VAL A 68 -14.74 -1.54 3.67
N SER A 69 -15.67 -1.03 2.84
CA SER A 69 -15.94 -1.56 1.50
C SER A 69 -14.78 -1.31 0.53
N VAL A 70 -14.02 -0.23 0.69
CA VAL A 70 -12.84 0.08 -0.15
C VAL A 70 -11.77 -1.01 -0.04
N GLY A 71 -11.51 -1.54 1.16
CA GLY A 71 -10.58 -2.63 1.38
C GLY A 71 -11.02 -3.94 0.71
N ALA A 72 -12.30 -4.30 0.86
CA ALA A 72 -12.85 -5.50 0.24
C ALA A 72 -12.90 -5.38 -1.30
N MET A 73 -13.25 -4.20 -1.82
CA MET A 73 -13.34 -3.93 -3.26
C MET A 73 -11.96 -3.98 -3.92
N THR A 74 -10.95 -3.34 -3.32
CA THR A 74 -9.57 -3.40 -3.83
C THR A 74 -9.03 -4.83 -3.84
N ALA A 75 -9.27 -5.62 -2.79
CA ALA A 75 -8.87 -7.02 -2.74
C ALA A 75 -9.54 -7.86 -3.85
N MET A 76 -10.86 -7.76 -4.02
CA MET A 76 -11.60 -8.50 -5.04
C MET A 76 -11.12 -8.14 -6.45
N VAL A 77 -11.04 -6.85 -6.76
CA VAL A 77 -10.60 -6.35 -8.07
C VAL A 77 -9.18 -6.83 -8.36
N THR A 78 -8.27 -6.79 -7.37
CA THR A 78 -6.89 -7.27 -7.52
C THR A 78 -6.82 -8.75 -7.84
N VAL A 79 -7.60 -9.60 -7.15
CA VAL A 79 -7.62 -11.05 -7.40
C VAL A 79 -8.20 -11.37 -8.77
N ILE A 80 -9.27 -10.70 -9.19
CA ILE A 80 -9.90 -10.90 -10.51
C ILE A 80 -8.93 -10.52 -11.62
N ILE A 81 -8.34 -9.32 -11.54
CA ILE A 81 -7.39 -8.83 -12.54
C ILE A 81 -6.14 -9.70 -12.57
N GLY A 82 -5.55 -9.99 -11.40
CA GLY A 82 -4.35 -10.82 -11.31
C GLY A 82 -4.55 -12.21 -11.88
N SER A 83 -5.69 -12.85 -11.58
CA SER A 83 -6.04 -14.16 -12.13
C SER A 83 -6.27 -14.11 -13.65
N TYR A 84 -6.92 -13.05 -14.14
CA TYR A 84 -7.13 -12.84 -15.57
C TYR A 84 -5.80 -12.64 -16.31
N MET A 85 -4.94 -11.76 -15.82
CA MET A 85 -3.63 -11.49 -16.40
C MET A 85 -2.74 -12.74 -16.42
N ALA A 86 -2.76 -13.53 -15.35
CA ALA A 86 -1.97 -14.76 -15.26
C ALA A 86 -2.40 -15.85 -16.25
N ARG A 87 -3.69 -15.91 -16.61
CA ARG A 87 -4.25 -16.97 -17.46
C ARG A 87 -4.34 -16.61 -18.94
N PHE A 88 -4.67 -15.36 -19.25
CA PHE A 88 -5.02 -14.95 -20.60
C PHE A 88 -4.06 -13.92 -21.21
N GLY A 89 -3.13 -13.37 -20.40
CA GLY A 89 -2.39 -12.17 -20.79
C GLY A 89 -3.29 -10.93 -20.77
N GLY A 90 -2.84 -9.84 -20.16
CA GLY A 90 -3.64 -8.63 -20.00
C GLY A 90 -3.31 -7.55 -21.03
N ASN A 91 -4.32 -7.04 -21.75
CA ASN A 91 -4.23 -5.76 -22.43
C ASN A 91 -4.73 -4.67 -21.45
N LEU A 92 -4.12 -3.47 -21.49
CA LEU A 92 -4.51 -2.32 -20.67
C LEU A 92 -6.03 -2.06 -20.74
N LEU A 93 -6.61 -2.15 -21.93
CA LEU A 93 -8.05 -1.95 -22.15
C LEU A 93 -8.91 -3.01 -21.45
N THR A 94 -8.53 -4.28 -21.53
CA THR A 94 -9.32 -5.37 -20.94
C THR A 94 -9.22 -5.36 -19.42
N VAL A 95 -8.03 -5.06 -18.88
CA VAL A 95 -7.81 -4.89 -17.44
C VAL A 95 -8.62 -3.71 -16.90
N PHE A 96 -8.63 -2.57 -17.60
CA PHE A 96 -9.39 -1.40 -17.18
C PHE A 96 -10.90 -1.67 -17.13
N LEU A 97 -11.47 -2.26 -18.19
CA LEU A 97 -12.90 -2.58 -18.24
C LEU A 97 -13.31 -3.59 -17.16
N LEU A 98 -12.51 -4.64 -16.94
CA LEU A 98 -12.75 -5.62 -15.89
C LEU A 98 -12.67 -5.00 -14.49
N ALA A 99 -11.71 -4.10 -14.27
CA ALA A 99 -11.58 -3.37 -13.00
C ALA A 99 -12.83 -2.54 -12.70
N SER A 100 -13.31 -1.75 -13.68
CA SER A 100 -14.48 -0.88 -13.51
C SER A 100 -15.77 -1.66 -13.26
N LEU A 101 -15.96 -2.80 -13.92
CA LEU A 101 -17.19 -3.59 -13.79
C LEU A 101 -17.22 -4.42 -12.50
N SER A 102 -16.09 -5.03 -12.13
CA SER A 102 -16.02 -5.99 -11.01
C SER A 102 -16.18 -5.38 -9.62
N GLY A 103 -15.91 -4.09 -9.45
CA GLY A 103 -16.05 -3.43 -8.15
C GLY A 103 -17.49 -3.07 -7.75
N THR A 104 -18.38 -2.90 -8.72
CA THR A 104 -19.77 -2.44 -8.49
C THR A 104 -20.66 -3.38 -7.65
N PRO A 105 -20.58 -4.72 -7.79
CA PRO A 105 -21.46 -5.62 -7.05
C PRO A 105 -21.10 -5.70 -5.56
N LEU A 106 -19.82 -5.61 -5.23
CA LEU A 106 -19.33 -5.73 -3.86
C LEU A 106 -19.60 -4.45 -3.06
N TYR A 107 -19.42 -3.28 -3.68
CA TYR A 107 -19.73 -1.99 -3.06
C TYR A 107 -21.18 -1.91 -2.57
N LYS A 108 -22.14 -2.40 -3.36
CA LYS A 108 -23.57 -2.41 -2.99
C LYS A 108 -23.91 -3.35 -1.83
N LYS A 109 -23.04 -4.32 -1.52
CA LYS A 109 -23.30 -5.37 -0.52
C LYS A 109 -22.67 -5.09 0.84
N ILE A 110 -21.68 -4.19 0.90
CA ILE A 110 -20.86 -3.92 2.10
C ILE A 110 -21.21 -2.56 2.74
N ARG A 111 -21.97 -1.70 2.04
CA ARG A 111 -22.60 -0.53 2.64
C ARG A 111 -23.83 -0.93 3.46
#